data_AF-A0A381W9D6-F1
#
_entry.id   AF-A0A381W9D6-F1
#
_cell.length_a   1.000
_cell.length_b   1.000
_cell.length_c   1.000
_cell.angle_alpha   90.00
_cell.angle_beta   90.00
_cell.angle_gamma   90.00
#
_symmetry.space_group_name_H-M   'P 1'
#
loop_
_entity.id
_entity.type
_entity.pdbx_description
1 polymer ?
#
loop_
_entity_poly.entity_id
_entity_poly.type
_entity_poly.pdbx_seq_one_letter_code
_entity_poly.pdbx_strand_id
1 'polypeptide(L)'
;MDAITTGDYNTAIGFSALSANTAGNSNTAGGYNALYANTSGDYNTATGHMALYLNTSGDNNSAFGMMALKANTTGTRNLAFGYGAYDAADTENDNLAIGYD
;
A
#
# COMPACT_ATOMS: atom_id res chain seq x y z
N MET A 1 -7.34 -6.11 15.87
CA MET A 1 -6.36 -6.53 16.89
C MET A 1 -5.73 -7.84 16.44
N ASP A 2 -4.56 -7.87 15.84
CA ASP A 2 -3.97 -7.14 14.70
C ASP A 2 -2.86 -8.10 14.25
N ALA A 3 -2.74 -8.40 12.96
CA ALA A 3 -1.78 -9.40 12.52
C ALA A 3 -0.33 -8.89 12.48
N ILE A 4 0.03 -7.82 13.20
CA ILE A 4 1.41 -7.35 13.33
C ILE A 4 2.15 -8.33 14.24
N THR A 5 2.78 -9.34 13.64
CA THR A 5 3.44 -10.42 14.38
C THR A 5 4.87 -10.02 14.75
N THR A 6 5.58 -9.33 13.85
CA THR A 6 6.97 -8.88 14.07
C THR A 6 7.31 -7.51 13.45
N GLY A 7 6.36 -6.82 12.79
CA GLY A 7 6.63 -5.56 12.09
C GLY A 7 6.55 -4.33 13.00
N ASP A 8 7.57 -3.48 13.01
CA ASP A 8 7.64 -2.29 13.87
C ASP A 8 7.26 -0.99 13.13
N TYR A 9 6.87 0.04 13.89
CA TYR A 9 6.64 1.42 13.42
C TYR A 9 5.55 1.62 12.36
N ASN A 10 4.50 0.79 12.38
CA ASN A 10 3.38 0.92 11.45
C ASN A 10 2.28 1.85 12.00
N THR A 11 1.68 2.67 11.12
CA THR A 11 0.50 3.49 11.43
C THR A 11 -0.68 3.02 10.58
N ALA A 12 -1.77 2.60 11.23
CA ALA A 12 -3.01 2.16 10.57
C ALA A 12 -4.21 3.00 11.04
N ILE A 13 -4.85 3.72 10.12
CA ILE A 13 -6.02 4.55 10.39
C ILE A 13 -7.11 4.20 9.38
N GLY A 14 -8.21 3.60 9.85
CA GLY A 14 -9.31 3.16 9.02
C GLY A 14 -9.64 1.68 9.24
N PHE A 15 -10.83 1.27 8.82
CA PHE A 15 -11.23 -0.13 8.96
C PHE A 15 -10.35 -1.04 8.10
N SER A 16 -9.78 -2.07 8.72
CA SER A 16 -8.92 -3.09 8.10
C SER A 16 -7.66 -2.55 7.39
N ALA A 17 -7.21 -1.34 7.72
CA ALA A 17 -5.91 -0.87 7.29
C ALA A 17 -4.78 -1.76 7.88
N LEU A 18 -3.83 -2.20 7.06
CA LEU A 18 -2.71 -3.10 7.45
C LEU A 18 -3.14 -4.45 8.08
N SER A 19 -4.36 -4.93 7.83
CA SER A 19 -4.88 -6.11 8.53
C SER A 19 -4.09 -7.40 8.30
N ALA A 20 -3.40 -7.57 7.16
CA ALA A 20 -2.59 -8.76 6.86
C ALA A 20 -1.08 -8.58 7.12
N ASN A 21 -0.64 -7.43 7.65
CA ASN A 21 0.78 -7.11 7.80
C ASN A 21 1.46 -7.95 8.88
N THR A 22 2.21 -8.98 8.48
CA THR A 22 2.87 -9.92 9.40
C THR A 22 4.26 -9.47 9.82
N ALA A 23 5.07 -8.97 8.89
CA ALA A 23 6.49 -8.64 9.09
C ALA A 23 6.92 -7.26 8.57
N GLY A 24 6.09 -6.56 7.79
CA GLY A 24 6.43 -5.26 7.21
C GLY A 24 6.57 -4.15 8.25
N ASN A 25 7.54 -3.27 8.05
CA ASN A 25 7.97 -2.21 8.95
C ASN A 25 7.75 -0.82 8.34
N SER A 26 7.52 0.16 9.21
CA SER A 26 7.46 1.58 8.82
C SER A 26 6.43 1.90 7.73
N ASN A 27 5.29 1.20 7.73
CA ASN A 27 4.20 1.46 6.80
C ASN A 27 3.20 2.46 7.37
N THR A 28 2.66 3.34 6.54
CA THR A 28 1.57 4.26 6.89
C THR A 28 0.37 3.97 6.02
N ALA A 29 -0.74 3.55 6.62
CA ALA A 29 -1.99 3.21 5.94
C ALA A 29 -3.14 4.04 6.50
N GLY A 30 -3.72 4.92 5.67
CA GLY A 30 -4.85 5.78 6.00
C GLY A 30 -6.02 5.57 5.04
N GLY A 31 -7.08 4.90 5.46
CA GLY A 31 -8.27 4.65 4.66
C GLY A 31 -8.86 3.26 4.90
N TYR A 32 -10.09 3.06 4.43
CA TYR A 32 -10.71 1.73 4.41
C TYR A 32 -9.89 0.78 3.55
N ASN A 33 -9.41 -0.33 4.12
CA ASN A 33 -8.59 -1.34 3.45
C ASN A 33 -7.27 -0.81 2.83
N ALA A 34 -6.72 0.30 3.30
CA ALA A 34 -5.39 0.74 2.85
C ALA A 34 -4.31 -0.27 3.28
N LEU A 35 -3.42 -0.68 2.36
CA LEU A 35 -2.39 -1.72 2.60
C LEU A 35 -2.94 -3.02 3.22
N TYR A 36 -4.16 -3.41 2.86
CA TYR A 36 -4.85 -4.55 3.47
C TYR A 36 -4.05 -5.86 3.38
N ALA A 37 -3.50 -6.18 2.20
CA ALA A 37 -2.80 -7.43 1.94
C ALA A 37 -1.28 -7.38 2.17
N ASN A 38 -0.72 -6.27 2.68
CA ASN A 38 0.72 -6.16 2.93
C ASN A 38 1.12 -7.27 3.87
N THR A 39 2.12 -8.10 3.52
CA THR A 39 2.62 -9.15 4.41
C THR A 39 4.01 -8.82 4.95
N SER A 40 4.92 -8.40 4.06
CA SER A 40 6.32 -8.14 4.42
C SER A 40 6.89 -6.87 3.79
N GLY A 41 6.08 -6.11 3.05
CA GLY A 41 6.53 -4.88 2.42
C GLY A 41 6.85 -3.80 3.46
N ASP A 42 7.98 -3.13 3.29
CA ASP A 42 8.47 -2.07 4.17
C ASP A 42 8.32 -0.68 3.52
N TYR A 43 8.23 0.35 4.36
CA TYR A 43 8.29 1.76 3.95
C TYR A 43 7.21 2.19 2.93
N ASN A 44 6.02 1.59 2.98
CA ASN A 44 4.91 1.97 2.11
C ASN A 44 4.03 3.05 2.75
N THR A 45 3.61 4.04 1.95
CA THR A 45 2.62 5.04 2.35
C THR A 45 1.39 4.90 1.47
N ALA A 46 0.24 4.60 2.06
CA ALA A 46 -1.04 4.44 1.38
C ALA A 46 -2.10 5.31 2.03
N THR A 47 -2.64 6.28 1.31
CA THR A 47 -3.75 7.13 1.77
C THR A 47 -4.88 7.13 0.76
N GLY A 48 -6.03 6.59 1.15
CA GLY A 48 -7.22 6.45 0.31
C GLY A 48 -7.93 5.11 0.51
N HIS A 49 -9.19 5.03 0.08
CA HIS A 49 -9.94 3.78 0.07
C HIS A 49 -9.23 2.77 -0.86
N MET A 50 -8.82 1.62 -0.33
CA MET A 50 -8.10 0.56 -1.07
C MET A 50 -6.80 1.01 -1.76
N ALA A 51 -6.12 2.06 -1.26
CA ALA A 51 -4.78 2.40 -1.73
C ALA A 51 -3.79 1.27 -1.37
N LEU A 52 -2.97 0.81 -2.33
CA LEU A 52 -2.05 -0.32 -2.17
C LEU A 52 -2.70 -1.60 -1.61
N TYR A 53 -3.97 -1.87 -1.97
CA TYR A 53 -4.76 -2.96 -1.38
C TYR A 53 -4.11 -4.35 -1.49
N LEU A 54 -3.50 -4.68 -2.64
CA LEU A 54 -2.88 -5.98 -2.91
C LEU A 54 -1.36 -6.03 -2.72
N ASN A 55 -0.73 -4.99 -2.14
CA ASN A 55 0.71 -5.03 -1.87
C ASN A 55 1.01 -6.23 -0.98
N THR A 56 2.00 -7.08 -1.33
CA THR A 56 2.37 -8.23 -0.51
C THR A 56 3.77 -8.05 0.06
N SER A 57 4.75 -7.79 -0.82
CA SER A 57 6.15 -7.58 -0.45
C SER A 57 6.81 -6.41 -1.17
N GLY A 58 6.02 -5.56 -1.85
CA GLY A 58 6.55 -4.37 -2.50
C GLY A 58 6.96 -3.33 -1.46
N ASP A 59 8.15 -2.77 -1.62
CA ASP A 59 8.72 -1.78 -0.69
C ASP A 59 8.74 -0.37 -1.29
N ASN A 60 8.76 0.62 -0.42
CA ASN A 60 8.97 2.03 -0.79
C ASN A 60 7.93 2.58 -1.78
N ASN A 61 6.69 2.10 -1.73
CA ASN A 61 5.61 2.62 -2.58
C ASN A 61 4.85 3.76 -1.90
N SER A 62 4.41 4.73 -2.69
CA SER A 62 3.62 5.87 -2.25
C SER A 62 2.34 5.96 -3.07
N ALA A 63 1.18 5.74 -2.44
CA ALA A 63 -0.12 5.74 -3.08
C ALA A 63 -1.07 6.72 -2.40
N PHE A 64 -1.49 7.75 -3.13
CA PHE A 64 -2.37 8.80 -2.64
C PHE A 64 -3.60 8.93 -3.53
N GLY A 65 -4.73 8.39 -3.07
CA GLY A 65 -5.98 8.37 -3.83
C GLY A 65 -6.75 7.07 -3.62
N MET A 66 -8.06 7.10 -3.87
CA MET A 66 -8.85 5.87 -3.84
C MET A 66 -8.36 4.93 -4.95
N MET A 67 -8.02 3.69 -4.60
CA MET A 67 -7.49 2.65 -5.48
C MET A 67 -6.16 2.97 -6.18
N ALA A 68 -5.41 3.98 -5.74
CA ALA A 68 -4.05 4.20 -6.25
C ALA A 68 -3.16 2.98 -5.95
N LEU A 69 -2.42 2.49 -6.96
CA LEU A 69 -1.57 1.29 -6.86
C LEU A 69 -2.28 0.04 -6.33
N LYS A 70 -3.60 -0.08 -6.50
CA LYS A 70 -4.39 -1.12 -5.82
C LYS A 70 -3.92 -2.54 -6.12
N ALA A 71 -3.43 -2.83 -7.33
CA ALA A 71 -2.93 -4.15 -7.72
C ALA A 71 -1.41 -4.33 -7.68
N ASN A 72 -0.64 -3.42 -7.05
CA ASN A 72 0.79 -3.64 -6.86
C ASN A 72 1.00 -4.82 -5.92
N THR A 73 1.72 -5.88 -6.31
CA THR A 73 1.97 -7.02 -5.42
C THR A 73 3.41 -7.01 -4.90
N THR A 74 4.37 -6.81 -5.79
CA THR A 74 5.82 -6.85 -5.49
C THR A 74 6.61 -5.68 -6.05
N GLY A 75 5.99 -4.83 -6.88
CA GLY A 75 6.62 -3.62 -7.40
C GLY A 75 7.07 -2.68 -6.28
N THR A 76 8.17 -1.99 -6.52
CA THR A 76 8.88 -1.15 -5.55
C THR A 76 9.16 0.24 -6.10
N ARG A 77 9.26 1.21 -5.20
CA ARG A 77 9.59 2.61 -5.55
C ARG A 77 8.62 3.21 -6.57
N ASN A 78 7.34 2.84 -6.50
CA ASN A 78 6.29 3.43 -7.32
C ASN A 78 5.59 4.59 -6.58
N LEU A 79 5.31 5.66 -7.30
CA LEU A 79 4.49 6.78 -6.83
C LEU A 79 3.22 6.88 -7.68
N ALA A 80 2.06 6.72 -7.04
CA ALA A 80 0.76 6.96 -7.65
C ALA A 80 -0.03 8.04 -6.91
N PHE A 81 -0.56 9.00 -7.66
CA PHE A 81 -1.37 10.08 -7.13
C PHE A 81 -2.65 10.27 -7.96
N GLY A 82 -3.80 10.11 -7.29
CA GLY A 82 -5.14 10.28 -7.85
C GLY A 82 -5.95 8.97 -7.85
N TYR A 83 -7.21 9.04 -8.30
CA TYR A 83 -8.12 7.89 -8.23
C TYR A 83 -7.77 6.85 -9.28
N GLY A 84 -7.65 5.59 -8.87
CA GLY A 84 -7.35 4.47 -9.77
C GLY A 84 -5.95 4.51 -10.37
N ALA A 85 -5.17 5.58 -10.15
CA ALA A 85 -3.87 5.77 -10.76
C ALA A 85 -3.00 4.52 -10.54
N TYR A 86 -2.64 3.89 -11.66
CA TYR A 86 -1.73 2.75 -11.71
C TYR A 86 -2.29 1.46 -11.07
N ASP A 87 -3.58 1.16 -11.30
CA ASP A 87 -4.30 -0.04 -10.80
C ASP A 87 -3.78 -1.39 -11.38
N ALA A 88 -2.71 -1.42 -12.17
CA ALA A 88 -2.16 -2.65 -12.79
C ALA A 88 -0.64 -2.85 -12.57
N ALA A 89 -0.06 -2.14 -11.59
CA ALA A 89 1.39 -2.12 -11.32
C ALA A 89 1.91 -3.40 -10.64
N ASP A 90 1.69 -4.59 -11.18
CA ASP A 90 1.89 -5.85 -10.44
C ASP A 90 3.33 -6.03 -9.91
N THR A 91 4.33 -5.81 -10.78
CA THR A 91 5.77 -6.05 -10.51
C THR A 91 6.70 -4.94 -11.01
N GLU A 92 6.13 -3.88 -11.56
CA GLU A 92 6.89 -2.80 -12.18
C GLU A 92 7.54 -1.94 -11.08
N ASN A 93 8.76 -1.47 -11.32
CA ASN A 93 9.51 -0.65 -10.36
C ASN A 93 9.78 0.74 -10.92
N ASP A 94 9.95 1.71 -10.03
CA ASP A 94 10.45 3.05 -10.37
C ASP A 94 9.49 3.87 -11.27
N ASN A 95 8.18 3.70 -11.08
CA ASN A 95 7.17 4.38 -11.91
C ASN A 95 6.55 5.57 -11.20
N LEU A 96 6.17 6.56 -12.01
CA LEU A 96 5.41 7.74 -11.60
C LEU A 96 4.10 7.80 -12.37
N ALA A 97 2.99 7.69 -11.66
CA ALA A 97 1.64 7.84 -12.20
C ALA A 97 0.90 8.95 -11.46
N ILE A 98 0.41 9.94 -12.20
CA ILE A 98 -0.41 11.03 -11.66
C ILE A 98 -1.62 11.20 -12.56
N GLY A 99 -2.81 11.11 -11.99
CA GLY A 99 -4.04 11.29 -12.76
C GLY A 99 -5.23 10.52 -12.19
N TYR A 100 -6.23 10.36 -13.03
CA TYR A 100 -7.45 9.61 -12.73
C TYR A 100 -7.59 8.55 -13.82
N ASP A 101 -7.83 7.29 -13.43
CA ASP A 101 -8.19 6.20 -14.33
C ASP A 101 -9.72 5.96 -14.35
#